data_AF-A0A2N2LD80-F1
#
_entry.id   AF-A0A2N2LD80-F1
#
_cell.length_a   1.000
_cell.length_b   1.000
_cell.length_c   1.000
_cell.angle_alpha   90.00
_cell.angle_beta   90.00
_cell.angle_gamma   90.00
#
_symmetry.space_group_name_H-M   'P 1'
#
loop_
_entity.id
_entity.type
_entity.pdbx_description
1 polymer ?
#
loop_
_entity_poly.entity_id
_entity_poly.type
_entity_poly.pdbx_seq_one_letter_code
_entity_poly.pdbx_strand_id
1 'polypeptide(L)'
;AHCETAVTSALFRYQGVDISEPMIFGIGSGIFFGYLPSVKLVHLQVTAFRNRPGSVFRKAAQRLGANFVIKTYRDPQKGMDELRQVLKAGHIVGLSSNLYWLPYVSERHRHNFGGHNIIALRETEGGFRISDPTFGEPVDCSADGLERARFVPGPMNPRGFMYYNKSVNPHPDLRQACIKGMKNSCGLMLRIPLPIFGVRG
;
A
#
# COMPACT_ATOMS: atom_id res chain seq x y z
N ALA A 1 -6.21 -9.21 2.71
CA ALA A 1 -5.94 -7.79 3.06
C ALA A 1 -4.54 -7.64 3.66
N HIS A 2 -3.51 -7.79 2.83
CA HIS A 2 -2.08 -7.76 3.19
C HIS A 2 -1.20 -7.16 2.07
N CYS A 3 -1.82 -6.57 1.05
CA CYS A 3 -1.09 -6.10 -0.13
C CYS A 3 -0.13 -4.93 0.17
N GLU A 4 -0.48 -3.99 1.07
CA GLU A 4 0.42 -2.88 1.43
C GLU A 4 1.71 -3.37 2.11
N THR A 5 1.63 -4.38 2.99
CA THR A 5 2.78 -4.96 3.68
C THR A 5 3.67 -5.74 2.72
N ALA A 6 3.06 -6.55 1.85
CA ALA A 6 3.78 -7.31 0.82
C ALA A 6 4.51 -6.39 -0.16
N VAL A 7 3.81 -5.37 -0.69
CA VAL A 7 4.40 -4.37 -1.60
C VAL A 7 5.52 -3.60 -0.91
N THR A 8 5.31 -3.13 0.32
CA THR A 8 6.34 -2.41 1.06
C THR A 8 7.58 -3.29 1.27
N SER A 9 7.41 -4.55 1.68
CA SER A 9 8.52 -5.51 1.81
C SER A 9 9.32 -5.63 0.51
N ALA A 10 8.64 -5.84 -0.61
CA ALA A 10 9.29 -5.94 -1.92
C ALA A 10 10.02 -4.65 -2.33
N LEU A 11 9.50 -3.46 -2.03
CA LEU A 11 10.18 -2.18 -2.29
C LEU A 11 11.51 -2.04 -1.53
N PHE A 12 11.58 -2.55 -0.30
CA PHE A 12 12.82 -2.56 0.49
C PHE A 12 13.81 -3.62 -0.02
N ARG A 13 13.31 -4.83 -0.31
CA ARG A 13 14.13 -5.93 -0.85
C ARG A 13 14.76 -5.58 -2.19
N TYR A 14 14.03 -4.87 -3.07
CA TYR A 14 14.54 -4.40 -4.36
C TYR A 14 15.77 -3.48 -4.20
N GLN A 15 15.87 -2.75 -3.09
CA GLN A 15 17.02 -1.88 -2.79
C GLN A 15 18.03 -2.54 -1.83
N GLY A 16 17.99 -3.86 -1.68
CA GLY A 16 18.99 -4.63 -0.93
C GLY A 16 18.74 -4.77 0.58
N VAL A 17 17.61 -4.29 1.10
CA VAL A 17 17.25 -4.48 2.52
C VAL A 17 16.39 -5.73 2.66
N ASP A 18 16.99 -6.81 3.17
CA ASP A 18 16.28 -8.06 3.43
C ASP A 18 15.35 -7.91 4.65
N ILE A 19 14.07 -7.65 4.36
CA ILE A 19 13.03 -7.49 5.37
C ILE A 19 11.82 -8.32 4.95
N SER A 20 11.20 -8.99 5.92
CA SER A 20 10.03 -9.83 5.68
C SER A 20 8.73 -9.04 5.79
N GLU A 21 7.67 -9.55 5.18
CA GLU A 21 6.35 -8.95 5.30
C GLU A 21 5.86 -8.84 6.77
N PRO A 22 6.00 -9.87 7.64
CA PRO A 22 5.63 -9.74 9.04
C PRO A 22 6.42 -8.66 9.79
N MET A 23 7.70 -8.49 9.44
CA MET A 23 8.51 -7.40 10.00
C MET A 23 7.99 -6.04 9.57
N ILE A 24 7.70 -5.84 8.29
CA ILE A 24 7.07 -4.61 7.79
C ILE A 24 5.73 -4.36 8.48
N PHE A 25 4.91 -5.39 8.68
CA PHE A 25 3.64 -5.26 9.39
C PHE A 25 3.82 -4.76 10.83
N GLY A 26 4.77 -5.35 11.58
CA GLY A 26 5.09 -4.93 12.95
C GLY A 26 5.71 -3.54 13.02
N ILE A 27 6.75 -3.30 12.21
CA ILE A 27 7.46 -2.02 12.10
C ILE A 27 6.54 -0.92 11.59
N GLY A 28 5.54 -1.22 10.76
CA GLY A 28 4.53 -0.27 10.29
C GLY A 28 3.37 -0.02 11.26
N SER A 29 3.32 -0.71 12.40
CA SER A 29 2.17 -0.70 13.33
C SER A 29 0.85 -1.05 12.63
N GLY A 30 0.86 -2.14 11.86
CA GLY A 30 -0.26 -2.55 11.02
C GLY A 30 -1.49 -3.04 11.79
N ILE A 31 -1.33 -3.52 13.03
CA ILE A 31 -2.45 -3.96 13.88
C ILE A 31 -3.18 -2.76 14.48
N PHE A 32 -4.51 -2.81 14.43
CA PHE A 32 -5.42 -1.84 15.01
C PHE A 32 -6.78 -2.51 15.26
N PHE A 33 -7.59 -1.96 16.15
CA PHE A 33 -8.99 -2.35 16.27
C PHE A 33 -9.85 -1.09 16.37
N GLY A 34 -10.96 -1.07 15.63
CA GLY A 34 -11.98 -0.05 15.78
C GLY A 34 -13.35 -0.59 15.39
N TYR A 35 -14.33 -0.42 16.26
CA TYR A 35 -15.72 -0.78 16.03
C TYR A 35 -16.53 0.51 15.87
N LEU A 36 -16.95 0.82 14.64
CA LEU A 36 -17.61 2.08 14.29
C LEU A 36 -19.08 1.83 13.91
N PRO A 37 -19.98 1.61 14.88
CA PRO A 37 -21.37 1.23 14.60
C PRO A 37 -22.16 2.34 13.88
N SER A 38 -21.77 3.60 14.07
CA SER A 38 -22.41 4.77 13.44
C SER A 38 -21.89 5.08 12.03
N VAL A 39 -20.80 4.42 11.58
CA VAL A 39 -20.25 4.58 10.23
C VAL A 39 -20.69 3.39 9.40
N LYS A 40 -21.47 3.65 8.35
CA LYS A 40 -21.88 2.63 7.37
C LYS A 40 -21.00 2.73 6.14
N LEU A 41 -20.26 1.67 5.84
CA LEU A 41 -19.57 1.49 4.56
C LEU A 41 -20.25 0.32 3.84
N VAL A 42 -20.77 0.54 2.63
CA VAL A 42 -21.53 -0.48 1.88
C VAL A 42 -22.65 -1.11 2.74
N HIS A 43 -23.41 -0.28 3.45
CA HIS A 43 -24.52 -0.67 4.34
C HIS A 43 -24.17 -1.56 5.55
N LEU A 44 -22.89 -1.84 5.81
CA LEU A 44 -22.43 -2.60 6.97
C LEU A 44 -21.75 -1.70 8.00
N GLN A 45 -21.83 -2.09 9.27
CA GLN A 45 -21.08 -1.47 10.36
C GLN A 45 -19.58 -1.71 10.14
N VAL A 46 -18.77 -0.65 10.26
CA VAL A 46 -17.35 -0.75 9.99
C VAL A 46 -16.62 -1.28 11.22
N THR A 47 -16.08 -2.50 11.11
CA THR A 47 -15.06 -3.01 12.03
C THR A 47 -13.71 -3.01 11.32
N ALA A 48 -12.75 -2.28 11.86
CA ALA A 48 -11.40 -2.15 11.30
C ALA A 48 -10.38 -2.90 12.15
N PHE A 49 -9.72 -3.91 11.58
CA PHE A 49 -8.66 -4.70 12.24
C PHE A 49 -7.24 -4.25 11.86
N ARG A 50 -7.13 -3.12 11.13
CA ARG A 50 -5.89 -2.63 10.53
C ARG A 50 -5.80 -1.12 10.61
N ASN A 51 -4.56 -0.64 10.63
CA ASN A 51 -4.27 0.78 10.56
C ASN A 51 -4.76 1.38 9.23
N ARG A 52 -4.86 2.71 9.16
CA ARG A 52 -5.36 3.41 7.96
C ARG A 52 -4.54 3.02 6.72
N PRO A 53 -5.17 2.81 5.53
CA PRO A 53 -4.45 2.53 4.29
C PRO A 53 -3.35 3.58 4.01
N GLY A 54 -2.18 3.11 3.59
CA GLY A 54 -1.02 3.97 3.29
C GLY A 54 -0.20 4.39 4.51
N SER A 55 -0.62 4.01 5.72
CA SER A 55 0.13 4.34 6.95
C SER A 55 1.28 3.37 7.22
N VAL A 56 1.19 2.13 6.74
CA VAL A 56 2.20 1.10 6.99
C VAL A 56 3.47 1.44 6.24
N PHE A 57 3.38 1.75 4.93
CA PHE A 57 4.54 2.14 4.14
C PHE A 57 5.26 3.34 4.75
N ARG A 58 4.53 4.42 5.06
CA ARG A 58 5.10 5.64 5.63
C ARG A 58 5.84 5.37 6.94
N LYS A 59 5.21 4.64 7.86
CA LYS A 59 5.81 4.33 9.18
C LYS A 59 7.02 3.43 9.04
N ALA A 60 6.93 2.39 8.20
CA ALA A 60 8.04 1.50 7.95
C ALA A 60 9.22 2.26 7.35
N ALA A 61 8.98 3.06 6.31
CA ALA A 61 10.02 3.86 5.66
C ALA A 61 10.70 4.85 6.60
N GLN A 62 9.93 5.57 7.43
CA GLN A 62 10.49 6.47 8.43
C GLN A 62 11.32 5.73 9.49
N ARG A 63 10.85 4.57 9.97
CA ARG A 63 11.51 3.81 11.06
C ARG A 63 12.75 3.07 10.57
N LEU A 64 12.80 2.70 9.29
CA LEU A 64 13.94 2.08 8.63
C LEU A 64 14.93 3.11 8.05
N GLY A 65 14.64 4.40 8.18
CA GLY A 65 15.53 5.48 7.71
C GLY A 65 15.58 5.62 6.18
N ALA A 66 14.50 5.29 5.48
CA ALA A 66 14.41 5.49 4.04
C ALA A 66 14.04 6.95 3.68
N ASN A 67 14.56 7.43 2.56
CA ASN A 67 14.04 8.60 1.88
C ASN A 67 12.99 8.13 0.87
N PHE A 68 11.77 8.66 0.95
CA PHE A 68 10.64 8.13 0.19
C PHE A 68 9.73 9.24 -0.34
N VAL A 69 8.90 8.86 -1.31
CA VAL A 69 7.86 9.72 -1.89
C VAL A 69 6.52 9.03 -1.73
N ILE A 70 5.49 9.81 -1.42
CA ILE A 70 4.08 9.42 -1.46
C ILE A 70 3.34 10.54 -2.16
N LYS A 71 2.62 10.22 -3.24
CA LYS A 71 1.84 11.20 -4.02
C LYS A 71 0.46 10.65 -4.36
N THR A 72 -0.49 11.55 -4.55
CA THR A 72 -1.84 11.28 -5.07
C THR A 72 -2.15 12.28 -6.18
N TYR A 73 -2.96 11.88 -7.14
CA TYR A 73 -3.31 12.69 -8.29
C TYR A 73 -4.82 12.75 -8.48
N ARG A 74 -5.31 13.93 -8.85
CA ARG A 74 -6.69 14.10 -9.32
C ARG A 74 -6.79 13.94 -10.84
N ASP A 75 -5.71 14.26 -11.53
CA ASP A 75 -5.57 14.19 -12.99
C ASP A 75 -4.90 12.85 -13.36
N PRO A 76 -5.60 11.95 -14.09
CA PRO A 76 -5.05 10.66 -14.50
C PRO A 76 -3.77 10.78 -15.30
N GLN A 77 -3.74 11.68 -16.28
CA GLN A 77 -2.60 11.87 -17.18
C GLN A 77 -1.34 12.24 -16.40
N LYS A 78 -1.44 13.24 -15.50
CA LYS A 78 -0.30 13.64 -14.64
C LYS A 78 0.22 12.48 -13.78
N GLY A 79 -0.68 11.66 -13.24
CA GLY A 79 -0.28 10.53 -12.41
C GLY A 79 0.31 9.36 -13.19
N MET A 80 -0.05 9.19 -14.47
CA MET A 80 0.59 8.24 -15.39
C MET A 80 1.95 8.75 -15.87
N ASP A 81 2.08 10.05 -16.15
CA ASP A 81 3.33 10.66 -16.59
C ASP A 81 4.41 10.64 -15.51
N GLU A 82 4.06 10.96 -14.26
CA GLU A 82 5.01 10.79 -13.14
C GLU A 82 5.39 9.31 -12.97
N LEU A 83 4.44 8.38 -13.07
CA LEU A 83 4.75 6.95 -12.98
C LEU A 83 5.83 6.57 -14.00
N ARG A 84 5.66 6.96 -15.27
CA ARG A 84 6.67 6.73 -16.31
C ARG A 84 7.99 7.38 -15.99
N GLN A 85 7.99 8.63 -15.52
CA GLN A 85 9.21 9.35 -15.16
C GLN A 85 9.99 8.63 -14.05
N VAL A 86 9.30 8.16 -13.00
CA VAL A 86 9.92 7.47 -11.87
C VAL A 86 10.47 6.10 -12.28
N LEU A 87 9.72 5.35 -13.12
CA LEU A 87 10.21 4.08 -13.67
C LEU A 87 11.45 4.29 -14.56
N LYS A 88 11.45 5.33 -15.41
CA LYS A 88 12.61 5.70 -16.24
C LYS A 88 13.83 6.10 -15.41
N ALA A 89 13.62 6.65 -14.21
CA ALA A 89 14.69 6.94 -13.26
C ALA A 89 15.23 5.69 -12.52
N GLY A 90 14.73 4.49 -12.83
CA GLY A 90 15.22 3.23 -12.27
C GLY A 90 14.57 2.83 -10.94
N HIS A 91 13.47 3.46 -10.54
CA HIS A 91 12.74 3.08 -9.33
C HIS A 91 11.52 2.22 -9.68
N ILE A 92 11.28 1.15 -8.92
CA ILE A 92 9.96 0.48 -8.91
C ILE A 92 8.98 1.25 -8.03
N VAL A 93 7.69 1.15 -8.32
CA VAL A 93 6.67 2.01 -7.70
C VAL A 93 5.52 1.19 -7.14
N GLY A 94 5.24 1.35 -5.85
CA GLY A 94 4.00 0.89 -5.23
C GLY A 94 2.82 1.75 -5.66
N LEU A 95 1.74 1.12 -6.10
CA LEU A 95 0.53 1.76 -6.58
C LEU A 95 -0.67 1.25 -5.80
N SER A 96 -1.61 2.14 -5.50
CA SER A 96 -2.96 1.74 -5.11
C SER A 96 -3.84 1.64 -6.36
N SER A 97 -4.58 0.54 -6.48
CA SER A 97 -5.51 0.27 -7.56
C SER A 97 -6.82 -0.30 -7.00
N ASN A 98 -7.80 -0.45 -7.90
CA ASN A 98 -9.00 -1.23 -7.64
C ASN A 98 -8.90 -2.58 -8.35
N LEU A 99 -8.97 -3.66 -7.58
CA LEU A 99 -8.79 -5.03 -8.09
C LEU A 99 -9.74 -5.37 -9.24
N TYR A 100 -10.98 -4.87 -9.18
CA TYR A 100 -12.02 -5.13 -10.19
C TYR A 100 -11.62 -4.66 -11.59
N TRP A 101 -10.89 -3.56 -11.67
CA TRP A 101 -10.57 -2.89 -12.94
C TRP A 101 -9.23 -3.31 -13.53
N LEU A 102 -8.48 -4.18 -12.85
CA LEU A 102 -7.22 -4.70 -13.37
C LEU A 102 -7.49 -5.71 -14.49
N PRO A 103 -6.94 -5.50 -15.71
CA PRO A 103 -7.30 -6.27 -16.89
C PRO A 103 -6.87 -7.74 -16.82
N TYR A 104 -5.81 -8.05 -16.06
CA TYR A 104 -5.30 -9.40 -15.86
C TYR A 104 -6.06 -10.21 -14.79
N VAL A 105 -6.96 -9.58 -14.03
CA VAL A 105 -7.81 -10.28 -13.07
C VAL A 105 -9.00 -10.89 -13.81
N SER A 106 -9.11 -12.21 -13.77
CA SER A 106 -10.23 -12.94 -14.39
C SER A 106 -11.57 -12.54 -13.77
N GLU A 107 -12.65 -12.53 -14.57
CA GLU A 107 -13.98 -12.07 -14.16
C GLU A 107 -14.47 -12.69 -12.85
N ARG A 108 -14.30 -14.00 -12.67
CA ARG A 108 -14.70 -14.74 -11.45
C ARG A 108 -14.02 -14.29 -10.16
N HIS A 109 -12.89 -13.58 -10.26
CA HIS A 109 -12.11 -13.10 -9.11
C HIS A 109 -12.15 -11.57 -8.97
N ARG A 110 -12.95 -10.88 -9.79
CA ARG A 110 -13.10 -9.42 -9.70
C ARG A 110 -14.02 -9.07 -8.55
N HIS A 111 -13.43 -8.54 -7.49
CA HIS A 111 -14.16 -7.93 -6.38
C HIS A 111 -13.90 -6.44 -6.37
N ASN A 112 -14.94 -5.63 -6.11
CA ASN A 112 -14.79 -4.18 -5.98
C ASN A 112 -14.08 -3.87 -4.65
N PHE A 113 -12.74 -3.89 -4.72
CA PHE A 113 -11.85 -3.69 -3.60
C PHE A 113 -10.87 -2.56 -3.96
N GLY A 114 -11.22 -1.34 -3.55
CA GLY A 114 -10.33 -0.18 -3.63
C GLY A 114 -9.23 -0.27 -2.59
N GLY A 115 -8.01 0.13 -2.96
CA GLY A 115 -6.85 0.04 -2.08
C GLY A 115 -6.04 -1.24 -2.23
N HIS A 116 -6.20 -1.96 -3.35
CA HIS A 116 -5.31 -3.06 -3.70
C HIS A 116 -3.92 -2.50 -4.05
N ASN A 117 -2.87 -3.01 -3.42
CA ASN A 117 -1.52 -2.50 -3.64
C ASN A 117 -0.76 -3.44 -4.57
N ILE A 118 -0.19 -2.88 -5.62
CA ILE A 118 0.62 -3.55 -6.64
C ILE A 118 1.93 -2.79 -6.87
N ILE A 119 2.89 -3.39 -7.56
CA ILE A 119 4.14 -2.74 -7.92
C ILE A 119 4.23 -2.63 -9.45
N ALA A 120 4.41 -1.42 -9.96
CA ALA A 120 4.91 -1.23 -11.31
C ALA A 120 6.44 -1.42 -11.32
N LEU A 121 6.90 -2.40 -12.09
CA LEU A 121 8.32 -2.75 -12.19
C LEU A 121 9.02 -1.97 -13.30
N ARG A 122 8.40 -1.87 -14.47
CA ARG A 122 8.91 -1.15 -15.64
C ARG A 122 7.80 -0.87 -16.64
N GLU A 123 8.03 0.13 -17.49
CA GLU A 123 7.22 0.37 -18.69
C GLU A 123 7.57 -0.67 -19.77
N THR A 124 6.56 -1.09 -20.53
CA THR A 124 6.66 -1.97 -21.70
C THR A 124 6.00 -1.27 -22.89
N GLU A 125 6.17 -1.79 -24.11
CA GLU A 125 5.64 -1.17 -25.33
C GLU A 125 4.12 -0.89 -25.27
N GLY A 126 3.34 -1.80 -24.66
CA GLY A 126 1.88 -1.67 -24.53
C GLY A 126 1.38 -1.25 -23.14
N GLY A 127 2.27 -0.97 -22.18
CA GLY A 127 1.86 -0.66 -20.81
C GLY A 127 2.95 -0.90 -19.77
N PHE A 128 2.70 -1.80 -18.83
CA PHE A 128 3.54 -1.97 -17.65
C PHE A 128 3.69 -3.44 -17.26
N ARG A 129 4.89 -3.79 -16.78
CA ARG A 129 5.12 -5.03 -16.06
C ARG A 129 4.79 -4.80 -14.58
N ILE A 130 3.84 -5.57 -14.05
CA ILE A 130 3.31 -5.42 -12.69
C ILE A 130 3.67 -6.64 -11.85
N SER A 131 4.16 -6.43 -10.63
CA SER A 131 4.15 -7.45 -9.58
C SER A 131 2.96 -7.21 -8.67
N ASP A 132 2.07 -8.20 -8.60
CA ASP A 132 0.87 -8.17 -7.78
C ASP A 132 0.99 -9.30 -6.73
N PRO A 133 0.89 -9.01 -5.41
CA PRO A 133 1.00 -10.02 -4.37
C PRO A 133 -0.01 -11.18 -4.44
N THR A 134 -1.07 -11.04 -5.26
CA THR A 134 -2.06 -12.10 -5.49
C THR A 134 -1.65 -13.10 -6.57
N PHE A 135 -0.55 -12.85 -7.28
CA PHE A 135 0.00 -13.70 -8.34
C PHE A 135 1.43 -14.13 -7.99
N GLY A 136 1.81 -15.34 -8.40
CA GLY A 136 3.16 -15.87 -8.14
C GLY A 136 4.25 -15.25 -9.01
N GLU A 137 3.89 -14.78 -10.21
CA GLU A 137 4.81 -14.21 -11.19
C GLU A 137 4.34 -12.82 -11.62
N PRO A 138 5.25 -11.91 -12.04
CA PRO A 138 4.86 -10.64 -12.63
C PRO A 138 3.98 -10.82 -13.87
N VAL A 139 3.02 -9.92 -14.05
CA VAL A 139 2.04 -9.93 -15.14
C VAL A 139 2.12 -8.64 -15.96
N ASP A 140 1.63 -8.68 -17.18
CA ASP A 140 1.53 -7.49 -18.02
C ASP A 140 0.18 -6.81 -17.83
N CYS A 141 0.19 -5.48 -17.82
CA CYS A 141 -1.00 -4.65 -17.68
C CYS A 141 -0.97 -3.56 -18.75
N SER A 142 -2.04 -3.40 -19.51
CA SER A 142 -2.17 -2.30 -20.47
C SER A 142 -2.16 -0.95 -19.77
N ALA A 143 -1.67 0.08 -20.45
CA ALA A 143 -1.64 1.44 -19.91
C ALA A 143 -3.04 1.93 -19.51
N ASP A 144 -4.03 1.77 -20.39
CA ASP A 144 -5.42 2.18 -20.15
C ASP A 144 -6.06 1.39 -19.00
N GLY A 145 -5.77 0.08 -18.92
CA GLY A 145 -6.25 -0.77 -17.84
C GLY A 145 -5.69 -0.34 -16.49
N LEU A 146 -4.39 -0.02 -16.43
CA LEU A 146 -3.75 0.47 -15.21
C LEU A 146 -4.29 1.84 -14.82
N GLU A 147 -4.41 2.78 -15.76
CA GLU A 147 -4.97 4.11 -15.51
C GLU A 147 -6.38 3.99 -14.94
N ARG A 148 -7.25 3.22 -15.60
CA ARG A 148 -8.62 2.99 -15.15
C ARG A 148 -8.64 2.45 -13.73
N ALA A 149 -7.82 1.44 -13.42
CA ALA A 149 -7.76 0.85 -12.09
C ALA A 149 -7.22 1.82 -11.01
N ARG A 150 -6.39 2.79 -11.37
CA ARG A 150 -5.82 3.81 -10.47
C ARG A 150 -6.76 5.00 -10.22
N PHE A 151 -7.67 5.29 -11.14
CA PHE A 151 -8.48 6.53 -11.14
C PHE A 151 -10.00 6.29 -11.14
N VAL A 152 -10.44 5.10 -10.74
CA VAL A 152 -11.87 4.75 -10.59
C VAL A 152 -12.62 5.81 -9.76
N PRO A 153 -13.78 6.33 -10.21
CA PRO A 153 -14.59 7.24 -9.41
C PRO A 153 -15.29 6.50 -8.26
N GLY A 154 -15.56 7.22 -7.16
CA GLY A 154 -16.38 6.71 -6.06
C GLY A 154 -15.69 6.72 -4.68
N PRO A 155 -16.41 6.26 -3.65
CA PRO A 155 -15.88 6.18 -2.29
C PRO A 155 -14.71 5.19 -2.22
N MET A 156 -13.69 5.51 -1.42
CA MET A 156 -12.47 4.70 -1.28
C MET A 156 -11.66 4.52 -2.59
N ASN A 157 -11.76 5.47 -3.51
CA ASN A 157 -10.98 5.42 -4.73
C ASN A 157 -9.46 5.59 -4.51
N PRO A 158 -8.62 4.99 -5.37
CA PRO A 158 -7.17 5.04 -5.19
C PRO A 158 -6.57 6.43 -5.42
N ARG A 159 -7.22 7.31 -6.22
CA ARG A 159 -6.77 8.68 -6.54
C ARG A 159 -5.32 8.74 -7.03
N GLY A 160 -4.95 7.79 -7.89
CA GLY A 160 -3.60 7.70 -8.43
C GLY A 160 -2.50 7.52 -7.39
N PHE A 161 -2.83 7.10 -6.16
CA PHE A 161 -1.88 6.97 -5.06
C PHE A 161 -0.70 6.10 -5.47
N MET A 162 0.50 6.68 -5.37
CA MET A 162 1.76 6.02 -5.67
C MET A 162 2.80 6.35 -4.60
N TYR A 163 3.71 5.41 -4.37
CA TYR A 163 4.77 5.55 -3.39
C TYR A 163 5.98 4.71 -3.74
N TYR A 164 7.16 5.19 -3.38
CA TYR A 164 8.42 4.51 -3.65
C TYR A 164 9.53 5.03 -2.72
N ASN A 165 10.56 4.21 -2.55
CA ASN A 165 11.78 4.62 -1.86
C ASN A 165 12.72 5.29 -2.88
N LYS A 166 13.14 6.53 -2.63
CA LYS A 166 14.25 7.16 -3.35
C LYS A 166 15.58 6.53 -2.96
N SER A 167 15.75 6.26 -1.67
CA SER A 167 16.88 5.52 -1.13
C SER A 167 16.48 4.85 0.19
N VAL A 168 17.18 3.78 0.54
CA VAL A 168 17.04 3.08 1.81
C VAL A 168 18.37 3.10 2.56
N ASN A 169 18.32 3.02 3.89
CA ASN A 169 19.49 2.70 4.69
C ASN A 169 19.80 1.20 4.49
N PRO A 170 21.00 0.81 4.01
CA PRO A 170 21.36 -0.60 3.81
C PRO A 170 21.47 -1.37 5.14
N HIS A 171 21.69 -0.68 6.26
CA HIS A 171 21.83 -1.26 7.59
C HIS A 171 20.90 -0.55 8.59
N PRO A 172 19.57 -0.74 8.47
CA PRO A 172 18.62 -0.12 9.38
C PRO A 172 18.72 -0.75 10.78
N ASP A 173 18.52 0.05 11.83
CA ASP A 173 18.35 -0.47 13.19
C ASP A 173 16.98 -1.15 13.33
N LEU A 174 16.95 -2.43 12.97
CA LEU A 174 15.73 -3.26 13.00
C LEU A 174 15.17 -3.35 14.42
N ARG A 175 16.02 -3.40 15.44
CA ARG A 175 15.58 -3.51 16.84
C ARG A 175 14.79 -2.27 17.25
N GLN A 176 15.33 -1.08 17.00
CA GLN A 176 14.64 0.18 17.31
C GLN A 176 13.38 0.35 16.45
N ALA A 177 13.43 -0.02 15.17
CA ALA A 177 12.27 0.03 14.29
C ALA A 177 11.11 -0.85 14.83
N CYS A 178 11.41 -2.08 15.26
CA CYS A 178 10.45 -2.99 15.88
C CYS A 178 9.90 -2.45 17.19
N ILE A 179 10.75 -1.95 18.10
CA ILE A 179 10.32 -1.36 19.38
C ILE A 179 9.37 -0.18 19.15
N LYS A 180 9.69 0.71 18.20
CA LYS A 180 8.83 1.85 17.83
C LYS A 180 7.49 1.36 17.26
N GLY A 181 7.50 0.34 16.41
CA GLY A 181 6.32 -0.31 15.86
C GLY A 181 5.38 -0.85 16.94
N MET A 182 5.93 -1.69 17.83
CA MET A 182 5.21 -2.29 18.96
C MET A 182 4.63 -1.24 19.91
N LYS A 183 5.45 -0.28 20.37
CA LYS A 183 4.99 0.80 21.26
C LYS A 183 3.84 1.60 20.64
N ASN A 184 3.91 1.90 19.34
CA ASN A 184 2.83 2.62 18.67
C ASN A 184 1.57 1.76 18.52
N SER A 185 1.69 0.47 18.22
CA SER A 185 0.54 -0.45 18.19
C SER A 185 -0.11 -0.58 19.56
N CYS A 186 0.65 -0.80 20.64
CA CYS A 186 0.12 -0.80 22.01
C CYS A 186 -0.55 0.53 22.36
N GLY A 187 0.03 1.66 21.98
CA GLY A 187 -0.58 2.97 22.19
C GLY A 187 -1.94 3.12 21.50
N LEU A 188 -2.04 2.69 20.24
CA LEU A 188 -3.30 2.72 19.48
C LEU A 188 -4.36 1.78 20.05
N MET A 189 -3.95 0.67 20.70
CA MET A 189 -4.88 -0.29 21.29
C MET A 189 -5.29 0.05 22.73
N LEU A 190 -4.41 0.69 23.51
CA LEU A 190 -4.61 0.86 24.95
C LEU A 190 -4.95 2.30 25.37
N ARG A 191 -4.61 3.30 24.55
CA ARG A 191 -4.61 4.72 24.98
C ARG A 191 -5.59 5.62 24.23
N ILE A 192 -6.31 5.13 23.22
CA ILE A 192 -7.33 5.94 22.56
C ILE A 192 -8.51 6.09 23.52
N PRO A 193 -8.88 7.31 23.95
CA PRO A 193 -9.85 7.53 25.03
C PRO A 193 -11.31 7.35 24.59
N LEU A 194 -11.56 6.72 23.44
CA LEU A 194 -12.89 6.49 22.89
C LEU A 194 -13.22 4.99 22.97
N PRO A 195 -14.41 4.58 23.46
CA PRO A 195 -14.81 3.19 23.71
C PRO A 195 -15.21 2.44 22.43
N ILE A 196 -14.62 2.83 21.31
CA ILE A 196 -14.87 2.28 19.97
C ILE A 196 -13.56 1.89 19.29
N PHE A 197 -12.42 2.07 19.98
CA PHE A 197 -11.10 1.79 19.45
C PHE A 197 -10.27 0.97 20.45
N GLY A 198 -9.36 0.17 19.90
CA GLY A 198 -8.45 -0.64 20.69
C GLY A 198 -9.16 -1.72 21.51
N VAL A 199 -8.64 -2.03 22.69
CA VAL A 199 -9.18 -3.10 23.56
C VAL A 199 -10.55 -2.78 24.17
N ARG A 200 -11.03 -1.53 24.04
CA ARG A 200 -12.30 -1.07 24.60
C ARG A 200 -13.42 -0.98 23.56
N GLY A 201 -13.10 -1.19 22.29
CA GLY A 201 -14.08 -1.21 21.20
C GLY A 201 -14.76 -2.56 21.06
#